data_AF-A0A090TSK8-F1
#
_entry.id   AF-A0A090TSK8-F1
#
_cell.length_a   1.000
_cell.length_b   1.000
_cell.length_c   1.000
_cell.angle_alpha   90.00
_cell.angle_beta   90.00
_cell.angle_gamma   90.00
#
_symmetry.space_group_name_H-M   'P 1'
#
loop_
_entity.id
_entity.type
_entity.pdbx_description
1 polymer ?
#
loop_
_entity_poly.entity_id
_entity_poly.type
_entity_poly.pdbx_seq_one_letter_code
_entity_poly.pdbx_strand_id
1 'polypeptide(L)'
;MIDVFGDGSLWAVSTPGHTQGHTSYLLNTNDGIKFIVGDASHFGYAYDNSYPPAALSEDLRQQAATSLAAIKTFSGQHPDVKLVFGHQLP
;
A
#
# COMPACT_ATOMS: atom_id res chain seq x y z
N MET A 1 5.75 -9.95 4.42
CA MET A 1 4.33 -9.90 4.82
C MET A 1 4.07 -10.95 5.89
N ILE A 2 3.10 -10.71 6.76
CA ILE A 2 2.71 -11.61 7.85
C ILE A 2 1.20 -11.80 7.78
N ASP A 3 0.72 -13.04 7.83
CA ASP A 3 -0.69 -13.33 8.09
C ASP A 3 -0.97 -13.08 9.58
N VAL A 4 -1.77 -12.06 9.86
CA VAL A 4 -1.96 -11.53 11.22
C VAL A 4 -2.76 -12.51 12.09
N PHE A 5 -3.73 -13.21 11.49
CA PHE A 5 -4.62 -14.12 12.21
C PHE A 5 -4.29 -15.59 11.95
N GLY A 6 -3.49 -15.90 10.92
CA GLY A 6 -3.12 -17.25 10.54
C GLY A 6 -4.21 -18.00 9.76
N ASP A 7 -5.25 -17.29 9.33
CA ASP A 7 -6.39 -17.81 8.58
C ASP A 7 -6.48 -17.24 7.16
N GLY A 8 -5.50 -16.43 6.75
CA GLY A 8 -5.43 -15.79 5.43
C GLY A 8 -6.37 -14.61 5.23
N SER A 9 -7.12 -14.19 6.24
CA SER A 9 -8.11 -13.09 6.12
C SER A 9 -7.47 -11.69 6.13
N LEU A 10 -6.36 -11.52 6.86
CA LEU A 10 -5.67 -10.24 7.00
C LEU A 10 -4.15 -10.41 6.95
N TRP A 11 -3.51 -9.74 6.02
CA TRP A 11 -2.05 -9.72 5.89
C TRP A 11 -1.49 -8.34 6.14
N ALA A 12 -0.51 -8.25 7.04
CA ALA A 12 0.32 -7.06 7.21
C ALA A 12 1.44 -7.05 6.15
N VAL A 13 1.53 -5.97 5.38
CA VAL A 13 2.48 -5.78 4.30
C VAL A 13 3.36 -4.57 4.63
N SER A 14 4.66 -4.80 4.83
CA SER A 14 5.59 -3.71 5.09
C SER A 14 5.73 -2.85 3.83
N THR A 15 5.46 -1.56 3.98
CA THR A 15 5.51 -0.56 2.91
C THR A 15 6.17 0.72 3.45
N PRO A 16 7.44 0.63 3.88
CA PRO A 16 8.13 1.74 4.52
C PRO A 16 8.32 2.90 3.54
N GLY A 17 8.49 4.09 4.09
CA GLY A 17 8.77 5.29 3.31
C GLY A 17 8.14 6.52 3.93
N HIS A 18 6.80 6.60 3.93
CA HIS A 18 6.12 7.68 4.65
C HIS A 18 6.58 7.76 6.12
N THR A 19 6.67 6.60 6.76
CA THR A 19 7.43 6.38 7.99
C THR A 19 8.24 5.09 7.88
N GLN A 20 9.25 4.91 8.74
CA GLN A 20 10.08 3.69 8.76
C GLN A 20 9.25 2.42 9.05
N GLY A 21 8.23 2.53 9.90
CA GLY A 21 7.36 1.41 10.31
C GLY A 21 6.06 1.30 9.52
N HIS A 22 5.92 2.04 8.41
CA HIS A 22 4.66 2.07 7.68
C HIS A 22 4.26 0.67 7.17
N THR A 23 3.00 0.30 7.42
CA THR A 23 2.44 -1.02 7.15
C THR A 23 1.09 -0.86 6.47
N SER A 24 0.97 -1.45 5.28
CA SER A 24 -0.29 -1.59 4.53
C SER A 24 -0.95 -2.94 4.86
N TYR A 25 -2.22 -3.11 4.48
CA TYR A 25 -2.97 -4.33 4.79
C TYR A 25 -3.70 -4.90 3.59
N LEU A 26 -3.50 -6.19 3.30
CA LEU A 26 -4.27 -6.93 2.30
C LEU A 26 -5.35 -7.73 3.02
N LEU A 27 -6.60 -7.48 2.66
CA LEU A 27 -7.78 -8.06 3.28
C LEU A 27 -8.45 -8.99 2.28
N ASN A 28 -8.62 -10.25 2.67
CA ASN A 28 -9.44 -11.21 1.95
C ASN A 28 -10.84 -11.21 2.57
N THR A 29 -11.80 -10.59 1.88
CA THR A 29 -13.15 -10.38 2.39
C THR A 29 -14.20 -11.03 1.49
N ASN A 30 -15.42 -11.23 2.01
CA ASN A 30 -16.50 -11.89 1.27
C ASN A 30 -16.95 -11.12 0.02
N ASP A 31 -16.67 -9.82 -0.06
CA ASP A 31 -16.97 -8.94 -1.20
C ASP A 31 -15.70 -8.59 -2.03
N GLY A 32 -14.69 -9.45 -1.99
CA GLY A 32 -13.48 -9.35 -2.80
C GLY A 32 -12.23 -8.98 -2.00
N ILE A 33 -11.07 -9.02 -2.66
CA ILE A 33 -9.79 -8.70 -2.01
C ILE A 33 -9.56 -7.19 -2.07
N LYS A 34 -9.18 -6.61 -0.93
CA LYS A 34 -8.88 -5.18 -0.81
C LYS A 34 -7.46 -5.00 -0.32
N PHE A 35 -6.70 -4.09 -0.95
CA PHE A 35 -5.40 -3.69 -0.46
C PHE A 35 -5.46 -2.25 0.06
N ILE A 36 -5.50 -2.12 1.39
CA ILE A 36 -5.43 -0.84 2.09
C ILE A 36 -3.97 -0.40 2.06
N VAL A 37 -3.64 0.48 1.10
CA VAL A 37 -2.28 0.97 0.93
C VAL A 37 -1.90 2.01 1.98
N GLY A 38 -2.88 2.73 2.54
CA GLY A 38 -2.61 3.75 3.57
C GLY A 38 -1.73 4.88 3.04
N ASP A 39 -0.80 5.38 3.85
CA ASP A 39 0.04 6.52 3.51
C ASP A 39 1.23 6.15 2.60
N ALA A 40 1.35 4.87 2.21
CA ALA A 40 2.19 4.50 1.07
C ALA A 40 1.71 5.13 -0.24
N SER A 41 0.42 5.52 -0.32
CA SER A 41 -0.08 6.50 -1.28
C SER A 41 -1.36 7.15 -0.79
N HIS A 42 -1.33 8.46 -0.56
CA HIS A 42 -2.47 9.23 -0.05
C HIS A 42 -3.68 9.24 -1.00
N PHE A 43 -3.44 9.33 -2.31
CA PHE A 43 -4.50 9.54 -3.31
C PHE A 43 -4.29 8.64 -4.53
N GLY A 44 -5.37 8.29 -5.22
CA GLY A 44 -5.30 7.55 -6.48
C GLY A 44 -4.50 8.30 -7.55
N TYR A 45 -4.69 9.62 -7.62
CA TYR A 45 -3.92 10.48 -8.53
C TYR A 45 -2.40 10.37 -8.33
N ALA A 46 -1.93 10.38 -7.08
CA ALA A 46 -0.51 10.24 -6.78
C ALA A 46 0.01 8.85 -7.18
N TYR A 47 -0.78 7.82 -6.90
CA TYR A 47 -0.49 6.46 -7.33
C TYR A 47 -0.38 6.35 -8.87
N ASP A 48 -1.34 6.90 -9.62
CA ASP A 48 -1.37 6.82 -11.08
C ASP A 48 -0.16 7.51 -11.71
N ASN A 49 0.23 8.66 -11.18
CA ASN A 49 1.37 9.44 -11.65
C ASN A 49 2.72 9.02 -11.05
N SER A 50 2.74 7.95 -10.25
CA SER A 50 3.96 7.45 -9.58
C SER A 50 4.64 8.50 -8.69
N TYR A 51 3.83 9.30 -7.98
CA TYR A 51 4.29 10.27 -6.99
C TYR A 51 4.34 9.61 -5.61
N PRO A 52 5.53 9.24 -5.10
CA PRO A 52 5.66 8.68 -3.76
C PRO A 52 5.23 9.70 -2.69
N PRO A 53 4.76 9.23 -1.52
CA PRO A 53 4.41 10.10 -0.42
C PRO A 53 5.63 10.89 0.06
N ALA A 54 5.36 12.05 0.67
CA ALA A 54 6.41 12.81 1.33
C ALA A 54 7.02 11.99 2.49
N ALA A 55 8.33 12.17 2.69
CA ALA A 55 9.15 11.45 3.66
C ALA A 55 10.11 12.39 4.38
N LEU A 56 10.44 12.07 5.64
CA LEU A 56 11.24 12.93 6.53
C LEU A 56 12.75 12.88 6.28
N SER A 57 13.24 11.88 5.53
CA SER A 57 14.66 11.72 5.19
C SER A 57 14.83 11.22 3.75
N GLU A 58 16.05 11.32 3.21
CA GLU A 58 16.36 10.80 1.86
C GLU A 58 16.20 9.27 1.78
N ASP A 59 16.66 8.56 2.80
CA ASP A 59 16.49 7.11 2.89
C ASP A 59 15.00 6.70 2.88
N LEU A 60 14.17 7.43 3.65
CA LEU A 60 12.73 7.23 3.64
C LEU A 60 12.08 7.60 2.30
N ARG A 61 12.58 8.62 1.59
CA ARG A 61 12.12 8.94 0.23
C ARG A 61 12.40 7.80 -0.75
N GLN A 62 13.59 7.20 -0.67
CA GLN A 62 13.94 6.06 -1.51
C GLN A 62 13.06 4.85 -1.20
N GLN A 63 12.82 4.56 0.08
CA GLN A 63 11.91 3.50 0.52
C GLN A 63 10.48 3.76 0.05
N ALA A 64 9.99 5.00 0.14
CA ALA A 64 8.66 5.38 -0.34
C ALA A 64 8.48 5.10 -1.84
N ALA A 65 9.49 5.45 -2.65
CA ALA A 65 9.49 5.15 -4.09
C ALA A 65 9.48 3.64 -4.36
N THR A 66 10.28 2.87 -3.63
CA THR A 66 10.32 1.40 -3.74
C THR A 66 8.99 0.76 -3.34
N SER A 67 8.39 1.20 -2.23
CA SER A 67 7.08 0.71 -1.76
C SER A 67 5.98 1.02 -2.76
N LEU A 68 5.92 2.25 -3.31
CA LEU A 68 4.93 2.61 -4.33
C LEU A 68 5.10 1.77 -5.60
N ALA A 69 6.34 1.56 -6.06
CA ALA A 69 6.61 0.72 -7.22
C ALA A 69 6.14 -0.74 -7.00
N ALA A 70 6.42 -1.31 -5.82
CA ALA A 70 5.97 -2.65 -5.47
C ALA A 70 4.44 -2.77 -5.43
N ILE A 71 3.75 -1.76 -4.87
CA ILE A 71 2.28 -1.69 -4.87
C ILE A 71 1.77 -1.68 -6.32
N LYS A 72 2.34 -0.84 -7.20
CA LYS A 72 1.95 -0.76 -8.62
C LYS A 72 2.14 -2.09 -9.35
N THR A 73 3.27 -2.76 -9.12
CA THR A 73 3.53 -4.08 -9.70
C THR A 73 2.49 -5.10 -9.23
N PHE A 74 2.21 -5.15 -7.93
CA PHE A 74 1.23 -6.08 -7.36
C PHE A 74 -0.17 -5.83 -7.93
N SER A 75 -0.68 -4.60 -7.91
CA SER A 75 -2.01 -4.31 -8.46
C SER A 75 -2.10 -4.49 -9.97
N GLY A 76 -0.99 -4.29 -10.71
CA GLY A 76 -0.94 -4.61 -12.14
C GLY A 76 -1.05 -6.10 -12.43
N GLN A 77 -0.55 -6.95 -11.53
CA GLN A 77 -0.66 -8.42 -11.62
C GLN A 77 -1.99 -8.95 -11.08
N HIS A 78 -2.65 -8.18 -10.21
CA HIS A 78 -3.89 -8.55 -9.52
C HIS A 78 -4.96 -7.47 -9.70
N PRO A 79 -5.49 -7.28 -10.93
CA PRO A 79 -6.45 -6.22 -11.24
C PRO A 79 -7.81 -6.37 -10.53
N ASP A 80 -8.09 -7.54 -9.97
CA ASP A 80 -9.25 -7.84 -9.14
C ASP A 80 -9.11 -7.34 -7.70
N VAL A 81 -7.89 -6.97 -7.26
CA VAL A 81 -7.65 -6.39 -5.94
C VAL A 81 -7.98 -4.91 -5.95
N LYS A 82 -8.94 -4.51 -5.12
CA LYS A 82 -9.31 -3.10 -4.96
C LYS A 82 -8.30 -2.37 -4.07
N LEU A 83 -7.66 -1.33 -4.60
CA LEU A 83 -6.82 -0.43 -3.79
C LEU A 83 -7.69 0.52 -2.95
N VAL A 84 -7.26 0.78 -1.72
CA VAL A 84 -7.84 1.79 -0.81
C VAL A 84 -6.73 2.73 -0.35
N PHE A 85 -6.78 3.97 -0.82
CA PHE A 85 -5.77 5.01 -0.57
C PHE A 85 -6.04 5.77 0.75
N GLY A 86 -4.99 6.26 1.40
CA GLY A 86 -5.06 6.78 2.79
C GLY A 86 -5.94 8.02 3.00
N HIS A 87 -5.95 8.96 2.06
CA HIS A 87 -6.66 10.23 2.17
C HIS A 87 -7.62 10.51 1.00
N GLN A 88 -7.94 9.48 0.21
CA GLN A 88 -8.89 9.60 -0.89
C GLN A 88 -10.30 9.84 -0.34
N LEU A 89 -10.95 10.90 -0.82
CA LEU A 89 -12.35 11.18 -0.49
C LEU A 89 -13.28 10.12 -1.14
N PRO A 90 -14.45 9.84 -0.52
CA PRO A 90 -15.44 8.90 -1.04
C PRO A 90 -15.91 9.20 -2.47
#